data_AF-A0A1Q9S7C5-F1
#
_entry.id   AF-A0A1Q9S7C5-F1
#
_cell.length_a   1.000
_cell.length_b   1.000
_cell.length_c   1.000
_cell.angle_alpha   90.00
_cell.angle_beta   90.00
_cell.angle_gamma   90.00
#
_symmetry.space_group_name_H-M   'P 1'
#
loop_
_entity.id
_entity.type
_entity.pdbx_description
1 polymer ?
#
loop_
_entity_poly.entity_id
_entity_poly.type
_entity_poly.pdbx_seq_one_letter_code
_entity_poly.pdbx_strand_id
1 'polypeptide(L)'
;MRMTATIDSTGAVELDTAGQITRENHSTVGDARRAVMATAKTLAEETSQDMQLHIEDPSGSRTFLVGADGTSRQESVAPAAAPFESPAPAESVEPAVEPVVPASVETAPEAAAAEEDLAPAAPAGAAATAPNPFLGGRPATAHTVVEPAGQSVAEPAAGSRREALPSFVDRPEVDAPAQHGWRGALNSIGLSLAPSAAELSQRQDEAAVSAHWAGPRTITVLNPKGGAGKTPTVICLAAVFARLSGGGVLAWDNNNSLGSLGWRTFDAGHEATVVDLLGRTEHFMTSDARVGDLSGYVHHQPADRYDVLRSDDRSGDQERHMVTGDEVDRLHAVAAKYYRAIVMDSGNTERGANWQAMIGHADQVVIPVKSVDDAAEGASRVLAALHAGDTHAQELARNAVLVVLCCEPGHQKTKATELAAEFAPYVRAVITIPYDRALVEGRVRFSAMTPATRRAWLRAGAAVREGL
;
A
#
# COMPACT_ATOMS: atom_id res chain seq x y z
N MET A 1 -28.88 29.09 -5.90
CA MET A 1 -28.61 30.14 -4.87
C MET A 1 -27.11 30.23 -4.60
N ARG A 2 -26.56 31.34 -4.05
CA ARG A 2 -25.12 31.45 -3.73
C ARG A 2 -24.92 31.90 -2.28
N MET A 3 -24.03 31.22 -1.58
CA MET A 3 -23.68 31.46 -0.18
C MET A 3 -22.16 31.47 -0.06
N THR A 4 -21.62 32.46 0.66
CA THR A 4 -20.18 32.61 0.89
C THR A 4 -19.91 32.57 2.39
N ALA A 5 -18.92 31.81 2.82
CA ALA A 5 -18.52 31.70 4.22
C ALA A 5 -17.02 31.96 4.35
N THR A 6 -16.65 32.91 5.20
CA THR A 6 -15.25 33.17 5.57
C THR A 6 -15.03 32.73 7.00
N ILE A 7 -14.09 31.81 7.21
CA ILE A 7 -13.75 31.24 8.52
C ILE A 7 -12.34 31.67 8.88
N ASP A 8 -12.16 32.29 10.03
CA ASP A 8 -10.82 32.68 10.51
C ASP A 8 -10.11 31.54 11.27
N SER A 9 -8.85 31.76 11.66
CA SER A 9 -8.06 30.78 12.40
C SER A 9 -8.56 30.50 13.83
N THR A 10 -9.48 31.30 14.35
CA THR A 10 -10.08 31.14 15.68
C THR A 10 -11.40 30.37 15.64
N GLY A 11 -11.94 30.11 14.44
CA GLY A 11 -13.24 29.45 14.25
C GLY A 11 -14.42 30.41 14.20
N ALA A 12 -14.18 31.72 14.07
CA ALA A 12 -15.23 32.70 13.77
C ALA A 12 -15.62 32.60 12.29
N VAL A 13 -16.92 32.63 12.02
CA VAL A 13 -17.52 32.48 10.70
C VAL A 13 -18.27 33.77 10.36
N GLU A 14 -17.98 34.33 9.21
CA GLU A 14 -18.82 35.34 8.55
C GLU A 14 -19.52 34.68 7.37
N LEU A 15 -20.85 34.59 7.44
CA LEU A 15 -21.68 33.93 6.44
C LEU A 15 -22.52 34.97 5.69
N ASP A 16 -22.27 35.11 4.39
CA ASP A 16 -23.07 35.92 3.47
C ASP A 16 -23.99 35.02 2.64
N THR A 17 -25.29 35.15 2.88
CA THR A 17 -26.32 34.49 2.10
C THR A 17 -27.13 35.55 1.35
N ALA A 18 -26.91 35.67 0.04
CA ALA A 18 -27.61 36.62 -0.83
C ALA A 18 -27.62 38.08 -0.34
N GLY A 19 -26.53 38.53 0.33
CA GLY A 19 -26.37 39.90 0.84
C GLY A 19 -26.73 40.07 2.32
N GLN A 20 -27.19 39.02 3.00
CA GLN A 20 -27.42 39.02 4.44
C GLN A 20 -26.24 38.38 5.17
N ILE A 21 -25.51 39.20 5.92
CA ILE A 21 -24.32 38.78 6.67
C ILE A 21 -24.71 38.36 8.09
N THR A 22 -24.32 37.14 8.47
CA THR A 22 -24.48 36.60 9.84
C THR A 22 -23.11 36.18 10.37
N ARG A 23 -22.91 36.33 11.68
CA ARG A 23 -21.63 36.02 12.34
C ARG A 23 -21.82 35.02 13.46
N GLU A 24 -21.05 33.94 13.42
CA GLU A 24 -21.12 32.84 14.38
C GLU A 24 -19.71 32.48 14.86
N ASN A 25 -19.57 32.08 16.12
CA ASN A 25 -18.28 31.70 16.70
C ASN A 25 -18.30 30.23 17.10
N HIS A 26 -17.29 29.47 16.65
CA HIS A 26 -17.13 28.06 16.99
C HIS A 26 -15.78 27.80 17.66
N SER A 27 -15.71 26.71 18.43
CA SER A 27 -14.51 26.28 19.16
C SER A 27 -13.33 25.92 18.26
N THR A 28 -13.59 25.47 17.03
CA THR A 28 -12.55 25.11 16.06
C THR A 28 -12.98 25.43 14.63
N VAL A 29 -12.01 25.60 13.71
CA VAL A 29 -12.24 25.73 12.26
C VAL A 29 -13.00 24.52 11.69
N GLY A 30 -12.76 23.32 12.24
CA GLY A 30 -13.46 22.10 11.84
C GLY A 30 -14.93 22.10 12.22
N ASP A 31 -15.28 22.66 13.38
CA ASP A 31 -16.67 22.81 13.85
C ASP A 31 -17.39 23.86 13.03
N ALA A 32 -16.73 25.00 12.79
CA ALA A 32 -17.21 26.08 11.92
C ALA A 32 -17.55 25.56 10.50
N ARG A 33 -16.68 24.75 9.90
CA ARG A 33 -16.93 24.18 8.56
C ARG A 33 -18.15 23.26 8.54
N ARG A 34 -18.36 22.46 9.60
CA ARG A 34 -19.54 21.57 9.71
C ARG A 34 -20.82 22.37 9.89
N ALA A 35 -20.79 23.44 10.70
CA ALA A 35 -21.93 24.34 10.89
C ALA A 35 -22.33 25.03 9.58
N VAL A 36 -21.37 25.61 8.86
CA VAL A 36 -21.60 26.25 7.55
C VAL A 36 -22.22 25.27 6.54
N MET A 37 -21.71 24.04 6.45
CA MET A 37 -22.26 23.03 5.55
C MET A 37 -23.68 22.59 5.95
N ALA A 38 -23.97 22.50 7.25
CA ALA A 38 -25.31 22.17 7.74
C ALA A 38 -26.31 23.28 7.39
N THR A 39 -25.94 24.55 7.63
CA THR A 39 -26.75 25.71 7.25
C THR A 39 -27.02 25.74 5.74
N ALA A 40 -26.01 25.44 4.93
CA ALA A 40 -26.16 25.38 3.49
C ALA A 40 -27.16 24.30 3.03
N LYS A 41 -27.11 23.13 3.68
CA LYS A 41 -28.01 22.02 3.38
C LYS A 41 -29.46 22.33 3.77
N THR A 42 -29.68 22.86 4.98
CA THR A 42 -31.02 23.28 5.43
C THR A 42 -31.64 24.30 4.47
N LEU A 43 -30.85 25.29 4.03
CA LEU A 43 -31.34 26.33 3.15
C LEU A 43 -31.65 25.82 1.72
N ALA A 44 -30.84 24.90 1.19
CA ALA A 44 -31.10 24.26 -0.10
C ALA A 44 -32.37 23.39 -0.07
N GLU A 45 -32.60 22.68 1.04
CA GLU A 45 -33.81 21.88 1.27
C GLU A 45 -35.07 22.78 1.40
N GLU A 46 -35.00 23.84 2.21
CA GLU A 46 -36.12 24.78 2.42
C GLU A 46 -36.53 25.53 1.15
N THR A 47 -35.56 25.89 0.32
CA THR A 47 -35.81 26.62 -0.93
C THR A 47 -36.08 25.70 -2.12
N SER A 48 -35.87 24.38 -1.97
CA SER A 48 -35.94 23.40 -3.07
C SER A 48 -35.09 23.81 -4.28
N GLN A 49 -33.95 24.46 -4.04
CA GLN A 49 -33.04 24.94 -5.06
C GLN A 49 -31.60 24.57 -4.73
N ASP A 50 -30.86 24.17 -5.77
CA ASP A 50 -29.42 23.90 -5.63
C ASP A 50 -28.67 25.19 -5.28
N MET A 51 -27.70 25.05 -4.37
CA MET A 51 -26.93 26.16 -3.83
C MET A 51 -25.43 25.95 -4.03
N GLN A 52 -24.77 26.97 -4.56
CA GLN A 52 -23.33 27.04 -4.63
C GLN A 52 -22.80 27.69 -3.35
N LEU A 53 -22.06 26.92 -2.55
CA LEU A 53 -21.43 27.33 -1.30
C LEU A 53 -19.94 27.54 -1.52
N HIS A 54 -19.44 28.74 -1.26
CA HIS A 54 -18.03 29.06 -1.29
C HIS A 54 -17.50 29.20 0.15
N ILE A 55 -16.51 28.41 0.54
CA ILE A 55 -15.89 28.47 1.88
C ILE A 55 -14.44 28.90 1.72
N GLU A 56 -14.07 29.98 2.40
CA GLU A 56 -12.69 30.44 2.56
C GLU A 56 -12.28 30.24 4.02
N ASP A 57 -11.26 29.41 4.25
CA ASP A 57 -10.71 29.15 5.58
C ASP A 57 -9.16 29.09 5.52
N PRO A 58 -8.44 29.00 6.65
CA PRO A 58 -6.97 29.01 6.65
C PRO A 58 -6.33 27.84 5.88
N SER A 59 -7.11 26.81 5.53
CA SER A 59 -6.66 25.66 4.71
C SER A 59 -6.91 25.84 3.21
N GLY A 60 -7.47 26.99 2.80
CA GLY A 60 -7.69 27.38 1.41
C GLY A 60 -9.18 27.51 1.03
N SER A 61 -9.42 28.08 -0.15
CA SER A 61 -10.75 28.31 -0.70
C SER A 61 -11.32 27.07 -1.40
N ARG A 62 -12.60 26.76 -1.17
CA ARG A 62 -13.31 25.60 -1.74
C ARG A 62 -14.73 25.99 -2.13
N THR A 63 -15.21 25.47 -3.26
CA THR A 63 -16.59 25.63 -3.69
C THR A 63 -17.31 24.28 -3.66
N PHE A 64 -18.54 24.27 -3.17
CA PHE A 64 -19.42 23.11 -3.10
C PHE A 64 -20.72 23.42 -3.84
N LEU A 65 -21.26 22.44 -4.55
CA LEU A 65 -22.64 22.42 -5.01
C LEU A 65 -23.45 21.57 -4.03
N VAL A 66 -24.40 22.19 -3.35
CA VAL A 66 -25.31 21.58 -2.37
C VAL A 66 -26.68 21.45 -3.04
N GLY A 67 -27.09 20.22 -3.32
CA GLY A 67 -28.36 19.92 -3.97
C GLY A 67 -29.54 19.98 -2.99
N ALA A 68 -30.73 20.27 -3.52
CA ALA A 68 -31.99 20.22 -2.76
C ALA A 68 -32.36 18.82 -2.26
N ASP A 69 -31.69 17.78 -2.77
CA ASP A 69 -31.78 16.38 -2.32
C ASP A 69 -30.87 16.07 -1.11
N GLY A 70 -30.19 17.09 -0.58
CA GLY A 70 -29.31 16.98 0.57
C GLY A 70 -27.94 16.37 0.26
N THR A 71 -27.60 16.20 -1.02
CA THR A 71 -26.26 15.80 -1.46
C THR A 71 -25.36 17.03 -1.60
N SER A 72 -24.07 16.91 -1.26
CA SER A 72 -23.10 17.97 -1.52
C SER A 72 -21.89 17.42 -2.26
N ARG A 73 -21.48 18.10 -3.33
CA ARG A 73 -20.30 17.76 -4.13
C ARG A 73 -19.36 18.95 -4.15
N GLN A 74 -18.08 18.70 -3.86
CA GLN A 74 -17.07 19.73 -4.02
C GLN A 74 -16.81 19.96 -5.52
N GLU A 75 -16.94 21.20 -5.97
CA GLU A 75 -16.50 21.61 -7.29
C GLU A 75 -14.98 21.74 -7.27
N SER A 76 -14.31 20.91 -8.06
CA SER A 76 -12.88 21.07 -8.31
C SER A 76 -12.71 22.20 -9.32
N VAL A 77 -12.23 23.35 -8.85
CA VAL A 77 -11.76 24.41 -9.76
C VAL A 77 -10.44 23.94 -10.34
N ALA A 78 -10.48 23.46 -11.59
CA ALA A 78 -9.30 23.37 -12.42
C ALA A 78 -8.72 24.78 -12.59
N PRO A 79 -7.39 25.00 -12.49
CA PRO A 79 -6.83 26.27 -12.88
C PRO A 79 -7.17 26.51 -14.35
N ALA A 80 -7.89 27.61 -14.63
CA ALA A 80 -8.29 27.99 -15.96
C ALA A 80 -7.04 28.07 -16.85
N ALA A 81 -6.99 27.21 -17.88
CA ALA A 81 -5.96 27.23 -18.89
C ALA A 81 -5.97 28.58 -19.61
N ALA A 82 -4.85 29.30 -19.55
CA ALA A 82 -4.59 30.43 -20.42
C ALA A 82 -4.52 29.92 -21.89
N PRO A 83 -5.05 30.66 -22.88
CA PRO A 83 -4.99 30.25 -24.27
C PRO A 83 -3.54 30.15 -24.77
N PHE A 84 -3.24 29.04 -25.43
CA PHE A 84 -1.99 28.79 -26.15
C PHE A 84 -1.77 29.84 -27.26
N GLU A 85 -0.60 30.49 -27.24
CA GLU A 85 -0.05 31.21 -28.38
C GLU A 85 1.21 30.46 -28.87
N SER A 86 1.25 30.15 -30.17
CA SER A 86 2.31 29.36 -30.83
C SER A 86 3.69 30.01 -30.77
N PRO A 87 4.80 29.24 -30.74
CA PRO A 87 6.15 29.78 -30.66
C PRO A 87 6.79 30.04 -32.03
N ALA A 88 7.58 31.12 -32.12
CA ALA A 88 8.60 31.36 -33.15
C ALA A 88 9.79 32.13 -32.51
N PRO A 89 11.02 32.08 -33.08
CA PRO A 89 12.22 31.71 -32.33
C PRO A 89 13.16 32.84 -31.88
N ALA A 90 13.86 32.55 -30.77
CA ALA A 90 15.19 32.95 -30.29
C ALA A 90 15.72 34.39 -30.47
N GLU A 91 15.95 35.08 -29.35
CA GLU A 91 17.20 35.85 -29.14
C GLU A 91 17.52 36.02 -27.63
N SER A 92 18.81 35.96 -27.34
CA SER A 92 19.51 36.07 -26.06
C SER A 92 19.27 37.39 -25.32
N VAL A 93 19.26 37.41 -23.96
CA VAL A 93 19.87 38.40 -23.05
C VAL A 93 19.62 37.98 -21.57
N GLU A 94 20.70 37.75 -20.80
CA GLU A 94 20.79 37.95 -19.33
C GLU A 94 21.26 39.42 -19.07
N PRO A 95 21.14 40.07 -17.88
CA PRO A 95 21.09 39.50 -16.52
C PRO A 95 20.17 40.26 -15.51
N ALA A 96 20.13 39.80 -14.24
CA ALA A 96 20.44 40.58 -13.02
C ALA A 96 19.71 40.10 -11.75
N VAL A 97 20.45 40.19 -10.66
CA VAL A 97 20.27 39.68 -9.30
C VAL A 97 19.70 40.79 -8.40
N GLU A 98 18.84 40.48 -7.40
CA GLU A 98 19.03 40.90 -5.99
C GLU A 98 17.98 40.30 -5.01
N PRO A 99 18.35 40.12 -3.71
CA PRO A 99 17.62 39.31 -2.73
C PRO A 99 16.85 40.14 -1.68
N VAL A 100 15.89 39.53 -0.97
CA VAL A 100 15.33 40.11 0.27
C VAL A 100 15.38 39.08 1.41
N VAL A 101 15.95 39.56 2.51
CA VAL A 101 16.29 38.96 3.81
C VAL A 101 15.07 38.69 4.73
N PRO A 102 15.19 37.76 5.71
CA PRO A 102 14.15 37.50 6.71
C PRO A 102 14.31 38.38 7.96
N ALA A 103 13.20 38.82 8.55
CA ALA A 103 13.19 39.47 9.86
C ALA A 103 12.70 38.48 10.94
N SER A 104 13.55 38.25 11.94
CA SER A 104 13.18 37.75 13.27
C SER A 104 12.87 38.93 14.18
N VAL A 105 12.14 38.71 15.29
CA VAL A 105 12.37 39.27 16.65
C VAL A 105 11.12 39.11 17.55
N GLU A 106 11.33 38.48 18.73
CA GLU A 106 10.75 38.71 20.08
C GLU A 106 9.22 38.81 20.30
N THR A 107 8.59 38.47 21.44
CA THR A 107 8.99 38.17 22.83
C THR A 107 7.75 37.57 23.55
N ALA A 108 7.99 36.82 24.63
CA ALA A 108 6.98 36.47 25.63
C ALA A 108 6.51 37.72 26.43
N PRO A 109 5.38 37.65 27.17
CA PRO A 109 5.53 37.25 28.57
C PRO A 109 4.40 36.39 29.17
N GLU A 110 4.73 35.98 30.38
CA GLU A 110 4.18 35.09 31.39
C GLU A 110 3.02 35.68 32.23
N ALA A 111 2.13 34.80 32.73
CA ALA A 111 1.38 34.83 34.02
C ALA A 111 0.06 34.03 33.89
N ALA A 112 -0.59 33.47 34.92
CA ALA A 112 -0.24 32.83 36.18
C ALA A 112 -1.59 32.36 36.78
N ALA A 113 -1.64 31.13 37.30
CA ALA A 113 -2.45 30.59 38.40
C ALA A 113 -3.98 30.84 38.48
N ALA A 114 -4.76 29.74 38.57
CA ALA A 114 -5.59 29.45 39.75
C ALA A 114 -6.04 27.98 39.74
N GLU A 115 -5.78 27.30 40.86
CA GLU A 115 -6.22 25.96 41.21
C GLU A 115 -7.70 25.95 41.63
N GLU A 116 -8.42 24.85 41.37
CA GLU A 116 -9.36 24.34 42.37
C GLU A 116 -9.47 22.80 42.26
N ASP A 117 -9.36 22.20 43.43
CA ASP A 117 -9.07 20.81 43.77
C ASP A 117 -10.37 20.12 44.19
N LEU A 118 -10.69 18.93 43.66
CA LEU A 118 -11.57 17.93 44.29
C LEU A 118 -11.36 16.54 43.64
N ALA A 119 -10.61 15.67 44.34
CA ALA A 119 -10.46 14.24 44.09
C ALA A 119 -11.65 13.40 44.66
N PRO A 120 -11.62 12.05 44.68
CA PRO A 120 -11.58 11.10 43.56
C PRO A 120 -12.72 10.04 43.64
N ALA A 121 -13.04 9.37 42.53
CA ALA A 121 -13.80 8.11 42.55
C ALA A 121 -13.10 7.05 41.68
N ALA A 122 -12.67 5.97 42.34
CA ALA A 122 -11.97 4.82 41.76
C ALA A 122 -12.99 3.74 41.27
N PRO A 123 -12.55 2.62 40.68
CA PRO A 123 -12.85 2.25 39.30
C PRO A 123 -13.91 1.14 39.19
N ALA A 124 -14.71 1.16 38.13
CA ALA A 124 -15.64 0.07 37.81
C ALA A 124 -15.28 -0.57 36.47
N GLY A 125 -14.88 -1.84 36.54
CA GLY A 125 -15.30 -2.86 35.58
C GLY A 125 -14.56 -2.91 34.26
N ALA A 126 -13.54 -3.78 34.22
CA ALA A 126 -13.04 -4.38 33.00
C ALA A 126 -14.19 -4.94 32.14
N ALA A 127 -14.43 -4.33 30.98
CA ALA A 127 -15.20 -4.96 29.92
C ALA A 127 -14.27 -5.93 29.19
N ALA A 128 -14.41 -7.21 29.53
CA ALA A 128 -13.82 -8.31 28.78
C ALA A 128 -14.31 -8.24 27.33
N THR A 129 -13.39 -8.06 26.38
CA THR A 129 -13.61 -8.37 24.97
C THR A 129 -13.91 -9.85 24.87
N ALA A 130 -15.16 -10.18 24.51
CA ALA A 130 -15.57 -11.55 24.24
C ALA A 130 -14.73 -12.11 23.06
N PRO A 131 -14.18 -13.33 23.14
CA PRO A 131 -13.52 -13.95 22.01
C PRO A 131 -14.55 -14.26 20.93
N ASN A 132 -14.29 -13.77 19.71
CA ASN A 132 -15.13 -14.02 18.54
C ASN A 132 -15.16 -15.55 18.24
N PRO A 133 -16.31 -16.23 18.29
CA PRO A 133 -16.39 -17.70 18.34
C PRO A 133 -16.15 -18.44 17.00
N PHE A 134 -15.68 -17.74 15.96
CA PHE A 134 -15.59 -18.30 14.59
C PHE A 134 -14.17 -18.72 14.13
N LEU A 135 -13.14 -18.66 14.98
CA LEU A 135 -11.75 -18.99 14.63
C LEU A 135 -11.30 -20.30 15.29
N GLY A 136 -11.80 -21.42 14.78
CA GLY A 136 -11.51 -22.78 15.28
C GLY A 136 -10.37 -23.52 14.57
N GLY A 137 -9.64 -22.86 13.66
CA GLY A 137 -8.52 -23.47 12.94
C GLY A 137 -7.18 -22.93 13.42
N ARG A 138 -6.58 -23.54 14.45
CA ARG A 138 -5.17 -23.29 14.80
C ARG A 138 -4.26 -23.92 13.76
N PRO A 139 -3.41 -23.18 13.03
CA PRO A 139 -2.24 -23.76 12.38
C PRO A 139 -1.26 -24.24 13.48
N ALA A 140 -0.57 -25.34 13.22
CA ALA A 140 0.53 -25.75 14.08
C ALA A 140 1.68 -24.74 13.94
N THR A 141 2.07 -24.15 15.07
CA THR A 141 3.28 -23.33 15.30
C THR A 141 3.51 -22.16 14.33
N ALA A 142 3.02 -20.98 14.69
CA ALA A 142 3.59 -19.73 14.20
C ALA A 142 4.99 -19.54 14.80
N HIS A 143 6.01 -19.39 13.94
CA HIS A 143 7.34 -19.02 14.39
C HIS A 143 7.41 -17.50 14.58
N THR A 144 7.24 -17.03 15.83
CA THR A 144 7.76 -15.72 16.23
C THR A 144 9.28 -15.83 16.26
N VAL A 145 9.97 -15.40 15.20
CA VAL A 145 11.43 -15.45 15.17
C VAL A 145 12.00 -14.33 16.05
N VAL A 146 12.17 -14.65 17.33
CA VAL A 146 13.08 -13.97 18.26
C VAL A 146 14.41 -14.73 18.21
N GLU A 147 15.52 -14.01 18.03
CA GLU A 147 16.89 -14.57 18.03
C GLU A 147 17.12 -15.53 19.22
N PRO A 148 17.58 -16.77 19.01
CA PRO A 148 18.07 -17.61 20.08
C PRO A 148 19.58 -17.41 20.26
N ALA A 149 19.96 -17.04 21.47
CA ALA A 149 21.33 -17.09 21.96
C ALA A 149 21.73 -18.55 22.26
N GLY A 150 22.87 -18.96 21.71
CA GLY A 150 23.83 -19.92 22.25
C GLY A 150 23.39 -21.39 22.34
N GLN A 151 24.02 -22.26 21.54
CA GLN A 151 24.28 -23.65 21.96
C GLN A 151 25.46 -24.30 21.22
N SER A 152 26.43 -24.71 22.04
CA SER A 152 27.35 -25.85 22.02
C SER A 152 27.92 -26.39 20.70
N VAL A 153 29.26 -26.32 20.63
CA VAL A 153 30.14 -27.03 19.70
C VAL A 153 30.06 -28.54 19.94
N ALA A 154 29.80 -29.32 18.88
CA ALA A 154 30.00 -30.76 18.86
C ALA A 154 31.06 -31.11 17.80
N GLU A 155 32.08 -31.86 18.20
CA GLU A 155 33.20 -32.30 17.34
C GLU A 155 32.73 -33.26 16.22
N PRO A 156 33.33 -33.19 15.01
CA PRO A 156 33.01 -34.12 13.94
C PRO A 156 33.81 -35.42 14.06
N ALA A 157 33.10 -36.55 14.06
CA ALA A 157 33.67 -37.87 13.90
C ALA A 157 34.20 -38.08 12.47
N ALA A 158 35.39 -38.67 12.39
CA ALA A 158 36.12 -38.94 11.15
C ALA A 158 35.37 -39.90 10.21
N GLY A 159 35.17 -39.49 8.96
CA GLY A 159 34.57 -40.30 7.91
C GLY A 159 35.03 -39.93 6.49
N SER A 160 35.91 -40.77 5.94
CA SER A 160 36.27 -40.94 4.52
C SER A 160 36.97 -39.78 3.75
N ARG A 161 38.24 -40.04 3.43
CA ARG A 161 39.20 -39.18 2.70
C ARG A 161 38.96 -39.10 1.18
N ARG A 162 37.71 -39.13 0.70
CA ARG A 162 37.41 -39.09 -0.75
C ARG A 162 36.59 -37.88 -1.23
N GLU A 163 36.22 -36.96 -0.35
CA GLU A 163 35.42 -35.76 -0.70
C GLU A 163 36.21 -34.45 -0.79
N ALA A 164 37.55 -34.48 -0.73
CA ALA A 164 38.38 -33.28 -0.74
C ALA A 164 38.87 -32.87 -2.14
N LEU A 165 37.99 -32.84 -3.13
CA LEU A 165 38.20 -32.06 -4.35
C LEU A 165 37.19 -30.91 -4.32
N PRO A 166 37.63 -29.66 -4.10
CA PRO A 166 36.72 -28.53 -4.13
C PRO A 166 36.20 -28.40 -5.55
N SER A 167 34.91 -28.70 -5.74
CA SER A 167 34.16 -28.23 -6.90
C SER A 167 34.35 -26.70 -6.95
N PHE A 168 35.09 -26.22 -7.95
CA PHE A 168 35.26 -24.79 -8.21
C PHE A 168 34.01 -24.15 -8.81
N VAL A 169 32.96 -24.95 -9.07
CA VAL A 169 31.79 -24.53 -9.84
C VAL A 169 30.58 -24.26 -8.94
N ASP A 170 30.47 -24.92 -7.79
CA ASP A 170 29.31 -24.79 -6.91
C ASP A 170 29.73 -24.59 -5.45
N ARG A 171 30.15 -23.38 -5.09
CA ARG A 171 30.00 -22.95 -3.70
C ARG A 171 28.60 -22.35 -3.58
N PRO A 172 27.68 -22.94 -2.81
CA PRO A 172 26.40 -22.29 -2.56
C PRO A 172 26.69 -20.89 -2.02
N GLU A 173 26.06 -19.87 -2.60
CA GLU A 173 26.31 -18.45 -2.32
C GLU A 173 26.12 -18.10 -0.82
N VAL A 174 25.37 -18.96 -0.12
CA VAL A 174 25.18 -18.97 1.34
C VAL A 174 26.50 -19.15 2.11
N ASP A 175 27.44 -19.94 1.60
CA ASP A 175 28.74 -20.24 2.23
C ASP A 175 29.87 -19.30 1.80
N ALA A 176 29.59 -18.31 0.95
CA ALA A 176 30.60 -17.34 0.52
C ALA A 176 31.05 -16.44 1.70
N PRO A 177 32.30 -15.95 1.72
CA PRO A 177 32.79 -15.03 2.74
C PRO A 177 31.88 -13.80 2.91
N ALA A 178 31.91 -13.16 4.09
CA ALA A 178 31.16 -11.92 4.33
C ALA A 178 31.43 -10.87 3.23
N GLN A 179 30.38 -10.26 2.70
CA GLN A 179 30.42 -9.22 1.68
C GLN A 179 30.02 -7.85 2.25
N HIS A 180 29.36 -7.82 3.41
CA HIS A 180 28.80 -6.59 4.00
C HIS A 180 29.53 -6.14 5.27
N GLY A 181 29.48 -4.83 5.53
CA GLY A 181 30.06 -4.19 6.72
C GLY A 181 31.59 -4.28 6.79
N TRP A 182 32.14 -4.11 7.99
CA TRP A 182 33.60 -4.15 8.21
C TRP A 182 34.20 -5.53 7.87
N ARG A 183 33.43 -6.62 8.04
CA ARG A 183 33.86 -7.97 7.68
C ARG A 183 33.98 -8.13 6.17
N GLY A 184 33.05 -7.55 5.40
CA GLY A 184 33.15 -7.44 3.95
C GLY A 184 34.36 -6.62 3.48
N ALA A 185 34.62 -5.47 4.12
CA ALA A 185 35.80 -4.65 3.83
C ALA A 185 37.13 -5.35 4.16
N LEU A 186 37.15 -6.20 5.18
CA LEU A 186 38.29 -7.05 5.52
C LEU A 186 38.45 -8.21 4.53
N ASN A 187 37.35 -8.76 4.04
CA ASN A 187 37.40 -9.82 3.04
C ASN A 187 37.81 -9.30 1.65
N SER A 188 37.47 -8.05 1.30
CA SER A 188 37.92 -7.42 0.05
C SER A 188 39.43 -7.19 0.00
N ILE A 189 40.11 -7.17 1.15
CA ILE A 189 41.58 -7.10 1.26
C ILE A 189 42.24 -8.47 1.48
N GLY A 190 41.50 -9.58 1.32
CA GLY A 190 42.05 -10.95 1.28
C GLY A 190 41.78 -11.80 2.52
N LEU A 191 40.96 -11.35 3.47
CA LEU A 191 40.49 -12.20 4.58
C LEU A 191 39.28 -13.06 4.15
N SER A 192 38.97 -14.09 4.94
CA SER A 192 37.83 -14.99 4.71
C SER A 192 36.96 -15.12 5.97
N LEU A 193 36.55 -13.98 6.51
CA LEU A 193 35.64 -13.91 7.65
C LEU A 193 34.26 -14.42 7.26
N ALA A 194 33.69 -15.27 8.11
CA ALA A 194 32.34 -15.77 7.96
C ALA A 194 31.30 -14.62 7.99
N PRO A 195 30.22 -14.71 7.19
CA PRO A 195 29.12 -13.76 7.19
C PRO A 195 28.46 -13.64 8.57
N SER A 196 27.85 -12.48 8.83
CA SER A 196 27.06 -12.27 10.06
C SER A 196 25.72 -13.03 9.99
N ALA A 197 25.06 -13.25 11.13
CA ALA A 197 23.72 -13.84 11.16
C ALA A 197 22.71 -13.04 10.32
N ALA A 198 22.82 -11.71 10.34
CA ALA A 198 21.98 -10.82 9.52
C ALA A 198 22.24 -10.99 8.02
N GLU A 199 23.51 -11.14 7.62
CA GLU A 199 23.90 -11.38 6.24
C GLU A 199 23.47 -12.77 5.75
N LEU A 200 23.64 -13.81 6.58
CA LEU A 200 23.17 -15.16 6.28
C LEU A 200 21.64 -15.19 6.11
N SER A 201 20.89 -14.56 7.02
CA SER A 201 19.44 -14.45 6.88
C SER A 201 19.04 -13.71 5.60
N GLN A 202 19.76 -12.66 5.22
CA GLN A 202 19.48 -11.96 3.96
C GLN A 202 19.72 -12.88 2.75
N ARG A 203 20.85 -13.59 2.72
CA ARG A 203 21.15 -14.53 1.62
C ARG A 203 20.16 -15.68 1.54
N GLN A 204 19.69 -16.19 2.68
CA GLN A 204 18.64 -17.21 2.74
C GLN A 204 17.34 -16.69 2.12
N ASP A 205 16.93 -15.46 2.44
CA ASP A 205 15.73 -14.86 1.86
C ASP A 205 15.90 -14.59 0.36
N GLU A 206 17.07 -14.12 -0.08
CA GLU A 206 17.39 -13.93 -1.51
C GLU A 206 17.36 -15.26 -2.26
N ALA A 207 17.94 -16.32 -1.69
CA ALA A 207 17.91 -17.67 -2.25
C ALA A 207 16.49 -18.23 -2.30
N ALA A 208 15.68 -17.99 -1.26
CA ALA A 208 14.29 -18.42 -1.24
C ALA A 208 13.51 -17.77 -2.37
N VAL A 209 13.53 -16.43 -2.48
CA VAL A 209 12.79 -15.69 -3.52
C VAL A 209 13.28 -16.04 -4.92
N SER A 210 14.58 -16.18 -5.13
CA SER A 210 15.17 -16.50 -6.46
C SER A 210 15.02 -17.97 -6.86
N ALA A 211 14.61 -18.86 -5.96
CA ALA A 211 14.48 -20.28 -6.23
C ALA A 211 13.57 -20.55 -7.43
N HIS A 212 13.92 -21.56 -8.24
CA HIS A 212 13.06 -22.01 -9.31
C HIS A 212 11.75 -22.64 -8.76
N TRP A 213 10.69 -22.60 -9.55
CA TRP A 213 9.38 -23.21 -9.27
C TRP A 213 8.67 -23.50 -10.59
N ALA A 214 7.84 -24.53 -10.57
CA ALA A 214 7.07 -24.98 -11.72
C ALA A 214 5.80 -24.14 -11.88
N GLY A 215 5.50 -23.74 -13.12
CA GLY A 215 4.28 -23.03 -13.47
C GLY A 215 4.24 -21.55 -13.03
N PRO A 216 3.21 -20.82 -13.49
CA PRO A 216 2.91 -19.48 -13.00
C PRO A 216 2.38 -19.56 -11.55
N ARG A 217 2.70 -18.54 -10.75
CA ARG A 217 2.21 -18.42 -9.37
C ARG A 217 1.43 -17.12 -9.16
N THR A 218 0.29 -17.21 -8.49
CA THR A 218 -0.58 -16.08 -8.21
C THR A 218 -0.56 -15.74 -6.73
N ILE A 219 -0.15 -14.52 -6.42
CA ILE A 219 -0.17 -13.95 -5.08
C ILE A 219 -1.29 -12.93 -5.05
N THR A 220 -2.24 -13.07 -4.13
CA THR A 220 -3.36 -12.14 -4.00
C THR A 220 -3.19 -11.29 -2.75
N VAL A 221 -3.38 -9.98 -2.89
CA VAL A 221 -3.24 -9.02 -1.80
C VAL A 221 -4.62 -8.55 -1.39
N LEU A 222 -5.07 -8.96 -0.21
CA LEU A 222 -6.45 -8.85 0.23
C LEU A 222 -6.59 -7.92 1.43
N ASN A 223 -7.44 -6.90 1.31
CA ASN A 223 -8.01 -6.20 2.47
C ASN A 223 -9.23 -5.36 2.02
N PRO A 224 -10.44 -5.58 2.55
CA PRO A 224 -11.61 -4.78 2.20
C PRO A 224 -11.47 -3.30 2.60
N LYS A 225 -10.65 -3.00 3.61
CA LYS A 225 -10.49 -1.64 4.12
C LYS A 225 -9.72 -0.77 3.11
N GLY A 226 -10.35 0.32 2.69
CA GLY A 226 -9.71 1.36 1.89
C GLY A 226 -8.47 1.90 2.62
N GLY A 227 -7.36 2.05 1.89
CA GLY A 227 -6.13 2.60 2.47
C GLY A 227 -5.36 1.66 3.39
N ALA A 228 -5.70 0.36 3.51
CA ALA A 228 -4.96 -0.62 4.30
C ALA A 228 -3.52 -0.93 3.83
N GLY A 229 -3.13 -0.39 2.66
CA GLY A 229 -1.79 -0.58 2.09
C GLY A 229 -1.65 -1.78 1.15
N LYS A 230 -2.74 -2.18 0.49
CA LYS A 230 -2.73 -3.18 -0.60
C LYS A 230 -1.79 -2.78 -1.73
N THR A 231 -2.00 -1.62 -2.33
CA THR A 231 -1.24 -1.14 -3.49
C THR A 231 0.26 -1.06 -3.25
N PRO A 232 0.76 -0.46 -2.14
CA PRO A 232 2.19 -0.49 -1.85
C PRO A 232 2.72 -1.92 -1.65
N THR A 233 1.92 -2.81 -1.05
CA THR A 233 2.28 -4.22 -0.86
C THR A 233 2.41 -4.95 -2.19
N VAL A 234 1.46 -4.76 -3.11
CA VAL A 234 1.50 -5.31 -4.48
C VAL A 234 2.76 -4.84 -5.20
N ILE A 235 3.04 -3.54 -5.20
CA ILE A 235 4.21 -2.95 -5.86
C ILE A 235 5.51 -3.52 -5.27
N CYS A 236 5.64 -3.55 -3.94
CA CYS A 236 6.87 -3.97 -3.30
C CYS A 236 7.12 -5.48 -3.46
N LEU A 237 6.09 -6.32 -3.37
CA LEU A 237 6.23 -7.75 -3.65
C LEU A 237 6.58 -8.00 -5.12
N ALA A 238 5.89 -7.33 -6.06
CA ALA A 238 6.19 -7.45 -7.48
C ALA A 238 7.65 -7.06 -7.78
N ALA A 239 8.13 -5.96 -7.19
CA ALA A 239 9.53 -5.54 -7.31
C ALA A 239 10.50 -6.56 -6.71
N VAL A 240 10.22 -7.14 -5.53
CA VAL A 240 11.09 -8.17 -4.92
C VAL A 240 11.20 -9.39 -5.84
N PHE A 241 10.08 -9.92 -6.31
CA PHE A 241 10.08 -11.09 -7.19
C PHE A 241 10.74 -10.78 -8.54
N ALA A 242 10.46 -9.64 -9.17
CA ALA A 242 11.03 -9.28 -10.47
C ALA A 242 12.54 -9.05 -10.42
N ARG A 243 13.05 -8.49 -9.31
CA ARG A 243 14.48 -8.20 -9.17
C ARG A 243 15.32 -9.45 -8.88
N LEU A 244 14.74 -10.49 -8.28
CA LEU A 244 15.47 -11.68 -7.83
C LEU A 244 15.15 -12.95 -8.62
N SER A 245 13.93 -13.13 -9.12
CA SER A 245 13.48 -14.41 -9.70
C SER A 245 13.80 -14.55 -11.20
N GLY A 246 14.29 -13.49 -11.85
CA GLY A 246 14.69 -13.48 -13.27
C GLY A 246 13.57 -13.70 -14.30
N GLY A 247 12.36 -14.07 -13.89
CA GLY A 247 11.18 -14.22 -14.75
C GLY A 247 10.24 -13.01 -14.68
N GLY A 248 9.38 -12.87 -15.69
CA GLY A 248 8.40 -11.78 -15.75
C GLY A 248 7.41 -11.82 -14.58
N VAL A 249 7.14 -10.65 -13.99
CA VAL A 249 6.18 -10.46 -12.90
C VAL A 249 5.13 -9.42 -13.32
N LEU A 250 3.86 -9.76 -13.14
CA LEU A 250 2.74 -8.87 -13.39
C LEU A 250 2.13 -8.40 -12.07
N ALA A 251 2.04 -7.10 -11.86
CA ALA A 251 1.19 -6.49 -10.84
C ALA A 251 -0.15 -6.11 -11.48
N TRP A 252 -1.25 -6.71 -11.02
CA TRP A 252 -2.57 -6.52 -11.62
C TRP A 252 -3.53 -5.85 -10.62
N ASP A 253 -4.04 -4.67 -10.98
CA ASP A 253 -5.12 -4.00 -10.25
C ASP A 253 -6.49 -4.61 -10.63
N ASN A 254 -7.03 -5.50 -9.79
CA ASN A 254 -8.33 -6.14 -10.00
C ASN A 254 -9.47 -5.36 -9.32
N ASN A 255 -9.42 -4.03 -9.43
CA ASN A 255 -10.43 -3.14 -8.88
C ASN A 255 -11.43 -2.68 -9.97
N ASN A 256 -12.72 -2.87 -9.71
CA ASN A 256 -13.82 -2.43 -10.59
C ASN A 256 -14.21 -0.94 -10.41
N SER A 257 -13.51 -0.24 -9.51
CA SER A 257 -13.67 1.20 -9.25
C SER A 257 -12.35 1.93 -9.60
N LEU A 258 -12.14 3.14 -9.08
CA LEU A 258 -10.84 3.80 -9.22
C LEU A 258 -9.75 2.99 -8.49
N GLY A 259 -8.97 2.24 -9.26
CA GLY A 259 -7.74 1.62 -8.82
C GLY A 259 -6.70 2.67 -8.45
N SER A 260 -5.80 2.28 -7.56
CA SER A 260 -4.71 3.16 -7.11
C SER A 260 -3.36 2.74 -7.66
N LEU A 261 -3.27 1.56 -8.29
CA LEU A 261 -2.00 1.04 -8.79
C LEU A 261 -1.43 1.91 -9.92
N GLY A 262 -2.29 2.40 -10.82
CA GLY A 262 -1.88 3.31 -11.91
C GLY A 262 -1.25 4.61 -11.39
N TRP A 263 -1.83 5.21 -10.35
CA TRP A 263 -1.35 6.46 -9.72
C TRP A 263 -0.02 6.26 -8.97
N ARG A 264 0.23 5.05 -8.48
CA ARG A 264 1.41 4.69 -7.68
C ARG A 264 2.56 4.15 -8.52
N THR A 265 2.36 3.99 -9.82
CA THR A 265 3.34 3.43 -10.77
C THR A 265 3.58 4.35 -11.96
N PHE A 266 4.58 4.03 -12.79
CA PHE A 266 4.91 4.78 -13.99
C PHE A 266 4.07 4.33 -15.17
N ASP A 267 3.67 5.27 -16.04
CA ASP A 267 3.09 4.98 -17.35
C ASP A 267 4.18 4.51 -18.33
N ALA A 268 3.74 3.86 -19.41
CA ALA A 268 4.61 3.28 -20.44
C ALA A 268 4.41 3.95 -21.80
N GLY A 269 3.91 5.19 -21.81
CA GLY A 269 3.62 5.94 -23.04
C GLY A 269 2.31 5.58 -23.74
N HIS A 270 1.42 4.82 -23.09
CA HIS A 270 0.04 4.56 -23.51
C HIS A 270 -0.90 4.54 -22.30
N GLU A 271 -2.22 4.56 -22.56
CA GLU A 271 -3.28 4.58 -21.55
C GLU A 271 -4.12 3.29 -21.50
N ALA A 272 -3.68 2.23 -22.19
CA ALA A 272 -4.37 0.95 -22.18
C ALA A 272 -4.58 0.38 -20.77
N THR A 273 -5.72 -0.27 -20.54
CA THR A 273 -6.12 -0.82 -19.23
C THR A 273 -6.48 -2.30 -19.34
N VAL A 274 -6.85 -2.90 -18.21
CA VAL A 274 -7.37 -4.27 -18.14
C VAL A 274 -8.52 -4.53 -19.12
N VAL A 275 -9.36 -3.54 -19.40
CA VAL A 275 -10.50 -3.66 -20.33
C VAL A 275 -10.01 -3.78 -21.78
N ASP A 276 -8.96 -3.05 -22.16
CA ASP A 276 -8.40 -3.13 -23.51
C ASP A 276 -7.72 -4.50 -23.75
N LEU A 277 -7.04 -5.03 -22.72
CA LEU A 277 -6.47 -6.39 -22.76
C LEU A 277 -7.57 -7.45 -22.82
N LEU A 278 -8.67 -7.25 -22.08
CA LEU A 278 -9.80 -8.16 -22.04
C LEU A 278 -10.38 -8.41 -23.44
N GLY A 279 -10.53 -7.35 -24.24
CA GLY A 279 -10.98 -7.41 -25.64
C GLY A 279 -10.03 -8.16 -26.59
N ARG A 280 -8.85 -8.56 -26.12
CA ARG A 280 -7.79 -9.22 -26.90
C ARG A 280 -7.35 -10.55 -26.31
N THR A 281 -8.01 -11.02 -25.25
CA THR A 281 -7.66 -12.28 -24.54
C THR A 281 -7.56 -13.47 -25.49
N GLU A 282 -8.53 -13.65 -26.40
CA GLU A 282 -8.52 -14.73 -27.40
C GLU A 282 -7.27 -14.71 -28.29
N HIS A 283 -6.86 -13.53 -28.76
CA HIS A 283 -5.63 -13.39 -29.55
C HIS A 283 -4.40 -13.82 -28.75
N PHE A 284 -4.31 -13.38 -27.49
CA PHE A 284 -3.20 -13.73 -26.61
C PHE A 284 -3.17 -15.21 -26.22
N MET A 285 -4.26 -15.96 -26.39
CA MET A 285 -4.26 -17.41 -26.18
C MET A 285 -3.76 -18.20 -27.39
N THR A 286 -3.69 -17.60 -28.59
CA THR A 286 -3.14 -18.24 -29.79
C THR A 286 -1.62 -18.49 -29.74
N SER A 287 -1.10 -19.36 -30.61
CA SER A 287 0.34 -19.63 -30.75
C SER A 287 1.12 -18.49 -31.38
N ASP A 288 0.44 -17.60 -32.11
CA ASP A 288 1.10 -16.53 -32.88
C ASP A 288 1.42 -15.30 -32.02
N ALA A 289 0.70 -15.14 -30.90
CA ALA A 289 0.89 -14.05 -29.96
C ALA A 289 2.22 -14.17 -29.20
N ARG A 290 2.89 -13.04 -29.01
CA ARG A 290 4.21 -12.94 -28.40
C ARG A 290 4.14 -12.14 -27.10
N VAL A 291 5.10 -12.39 -26.21
CA VAL A 291 5.28 -11.60 -24.97
C VAL A 291 5.39 -10.10 -25.31
N GLY A 292 6.07 -9.75 -26.40
CA GLY A 292 6.22 -8.36 -26.82
C GLY A 292 4.91 -7.67 -27.19
N ASP A 293 3.88 -8.40 -27.60
CA ASP A 293 2.59 -7.82 -27.97
C ASP A 293 1.81 -7.31 -26.73
N LEU A 294 2.13 -7.84 -25.54
CA LEU A 294 1.56 -7.35 -24.28
C LEU A 294 2.03 -5.95 -23.91
N SER A 295 3.16 -5.47 -24.45
CA SER A 295 3.72 -4.16 -24.10
C SER A 295 2.84 -2.98 -24.51
N GLY A 296 1.81 -3.21 -25.35
CA GLY A 296 0.79 -2.23 -25.67
C GLY A 296 -0.35 -2.14 -24.65
N TYR A 297 -0.38 -3.05 -23.66
CA TYR A 297 -1.45 -3.19 -22.67
C TYR A 297 -0.92 -3.10 -21.23
N VAL A 298 0.33 -3.49 -20.98
CA VAL A 298 0.95 -3.44 -19.65
C VAL A 298 1.92 -2.27 -19.53
N HIS A 299 2.02 -1.70 -18.34
CA HIS A 299 2.90 -0.57 -18.06
C HIS A 299 4.18 -1.05 -17.38
N HIS A 300 5.25 -1.17 -18.18
CA HIS A 300 6.56 -1.61 -17.68
C HIS A 300 7.15 -0.63 -16.66
N GLN A 301 7.73 -1.14 -15.57
CA GLN A 301 8.38 -0.38 -14.51
C GLN A 301 9.90 -0.53 -14.60
N PRO A 302 10.63 0.35 -15.33
CA PRO A 302 12.00 0.06 -15.74
C PRO A 302 13.00 -0.12 -14.58
N ALA A 303 12.78 0.61 -13.49
CA ALA A 303 13.68 0.56 -12.32
C ALA A 303 13.56 -0.76 -11.53
N ASP A 304 12.37 -1.35 -11.52
CA ASP A 304 12.02 -2.50 -10.67
C ASP A 304 11.62 -3.75 -11.46
N ARG A 305 11.58 -3.65 -12.80
CA ARG A 305 11.54 -4.75 -13.79
C ARG A 305 10.25 -5.58 -13.80
N TYR A 306 9.17 -5.10 -13.21
CA TYR A 306 7.85 -5.72 -13.28
C TYR A 306 6.92 -4.93 -14.21
N ASP A 307 5.85 -5.57 -14.65
CA ASP A 307 4.82 -4.97 -15.50
C ASP A 307 3.55 -4.71 -14.69
N VAL A 308 2.77 -3.69 -15.06
CA VAL A 308 1.54 -3.32 -14.37
C VAL A 308 0.35 -3.43 -15.32
N LEU A 309 -0.65 -4.22 -14.96
CA LEU A 309 -1.97 -4.20 -15.59
C LEU A 309 -2.90 -3.32 -14.74
N ARG A 310 -3.29 -2.17 -15.30
CA ARG A 310 -4.07 -1.15 -14.59
C ARG A 310 -5.57 -1.42 -14.70
N SER A 311 -6.32 -1.06 -13.66
CA SER A 311 -7.77 -0.94 -13.73
C SER A 311 -8.16 0.18 -14.69
N ASP A 312 -9.40 0.16 -15.17
CA ASP A 312 -9.96 1.27 -15.95
C ASP A 312 -10.34 2.46 -15.04
N ASP A 313 -9.68 3.60 -15.22
CA ASP A 313 -9.90 4.84 -14.47
C ASP A 313 -10.50 5.98 -15.32
N ARG A 314 -10.86 5.68 -16.57
CA ARG A 314 -11.43 6.65 -17.52
C ARG A 314 -12.75 7.21 -16.99
N SER A 315 -12.76 8.51 -16.77
CA SER A 315 -13.89 9.27 -16.22
C SER A 315 -14.70 9.88 -17.37
N GLY A 316 -15.52 9.09 -18.07
CA GLY A 316 -16.17 9.60 -19.29
C GLY A 316 -17.41 8.90 -19.83
N ASP A 317 -17.63 7.61 -19.61
CA ASP A 317 -18.76 6.91 -20.25
C ASP A 317 -19.81 6.40 -19.26
N GLN A 318 -21.05 6.34 -19.73
CA GLN A 318 -22.23 5.93 -18.96
C GLN A 318 -22.22 4.46 -18.51
N GLU A 319 -21.20 3.67 -18.84
CA GLU A 319 -21.05 2.30 -18.35
C GLU A 319 -19.56 1.98 -18.11
N ARG A 320 -19.05 2.20 -16.89
CA ARG A 320 -17.77 1.61 -16.50
C ARG A 320 -17.91 0.09 -16.55
N HIS A 321 -17.08 -0.57 -17.36
CA HIS A 321 -17.09 -2.03 -17.47
C HIS A 321 -16.64 -2.65 -16.13
N MET A 322 -17.57 -3.28 -15.43
CA MET A 322 -17.24 -4.03 -14.23
C MET A 322 -16.75 -5.41 -14.63
N VAL A 323 -15.46 -5.67 -14.42
CA VAL A 323 -14.85 -6.97 -14.71
C VAL A 323 -15.57 -8.05 -13.90
N THR A 324 -16.14 -9.02 -14.61
CA THR A 324 -16.87 -10.17 -14.07
C THR A 324 -15.92 -11.31 -13.65
N GLY A 325 -16.41 -12.32 -12.95
CA GLY A 325 -15.60 -13.50 -12.58
C GLY A 325 -14.99 -14.21 -13.79
N ASP A 326 -15.80 -14.50 -14.80
CA ASP A 326 -15.35 -15.16 -16.05
C ASP A 326 -14.32 -14.32 -16.82
N GLU A 327 -14.39 -12.99 -16.70
CA GLU A 327 -13.40 -12.09 -17.29
C GLU A 327 -12.08 -12.08 -16.53
N VAL A 328 -12.13 -12.18 -15.18
CA VAL A 328 -10.95 -12.43 -14.36
C VAL A 328 -10.30 -13.75 -14.79
N ASP A 329 -11.07 -14.82 -15.02
CA ASP A 329 -10.53 -16.11 -15.45
C ASP A 329 -9.81 -16.01 -16.81
N ARG A 330 -10.40 -15.31 -17.78
CA ARG A 330 -9.77 -15.12 -19.10
C ARG A 330 -8.51 -14.26 -19.03
N LEU A 331 -8.54 -13.17 -18.26
CA LEU A 331 -7.39 -12.29 -18.06
C LEU A 331 -6.27 -13.01 -17.30
N HIS A 332 -6.63 -13.81 -16.29
CA HIS A 332 -5.68 -14.62 -15.55
C HIS A 332 -5.03 -15.67 -16.44
N ALA A 333 -5.80 -16.38 -17.29
CA ALA A 333 -5.24 -17.33 -18.24
C ALA A 333 -4.19 -16.71 -19.18
N VAL A 334 -4.44 -15.48 -19.65
CA VAL A 334 -3.44 -14.72 -20.40
C VAL A 334 -2.23 -14.39 -19.52
N ALA A 335 -2.43 -13.82 -18.34
CA ALA A 335 -1.34 -13.48 -17.43
C ALA A 335 -0.47 -14.72 -17.09
N ALA A 336 -1.09 -15.85 -16.79
CA ALA A 336 -0.44 -17.12 -16.45
C ALA A 336 0.35 -17.73 -17.61
N LYS A 337 -0.03 -17.42 -18.86
CA LYS A 337 0.71 -17.84 -20.06
C LYS A 337 2.03 -17.07 -20.24
N TYR A 338 2.08 -15.79 -19.86
CA TYR A 338 3.21 -14.91 -20.16
C TYR A 338 4.08 -14.52 -18.94
N TYR A 339 3.53 -14.61 -17.73
CA TYR A 339 4.21 -14.22 -16.50
C TYR A 339 4.47 -15.42 -15.60
N ARG A 340 5.62 -15.40 -14.93
CA ARG A 340 6.02 -16.43 -13.96
C ARG A 340 5.36 -16.20 -12.60
N ALA A 341 5.12 -14.94 -12.25
CA ALA A 341 4.38 -14.56 -11.06
C ALA A 341 3.38 -13.44 -11.36
N ILE A 342 2.21 -13.53 -10.73
CA ILE A 342 1.12 -12.56 -10.84
C ILE A 342 0.80 -12.10 -9.43
N VAL A 343 0.81 -10.79 -9.19
CA VAL A 343 0.47 -10.18 -7.90
C VAL A 343 -0.80 -9.36 -8.09
N MET A 344 -1.92 -9.84 -7.58
CA MET A 344 -3.24 -9.24 -7.77
C MET A 344 -3.64 -8.35 -6.59
N ASP A 345 -4.08 -7.11 -6.87
CA ASP A 345 -4.70 -6.18 -5.91
C ASP A 345 -6.21 -6.40 -5.88
N SER A 346 -6.78 -6.76 -4.71
CA SER A 346 -8.19 -7.18 -4.59
C SER A 346 -9.25 -6.08 -4.76
N GLY A 347 -8.84 -4.81 -4.90
CA GLY A 347 -9.76 -3.69 -4.68
C GLY A 347 -10.38 -3.73 -3.28
N ASN A 348 -11.53 -3.07 -3.09
CA ASN A 348 -12.20 -2.95 -1.78
C ASN A 348 -13.45 -3.83 -1.63
N THR A 349 -13.86 -4.58 -2.67
CA THR A 349 -15.12 -5.34 -2.68
C THR A 349 -14.87 -6.82 -2.40
N GLU A 350 -15.24 -7.30 -1.21
CA GLU A 350 -14.94 -8.65 -0.71
C GLU A 350 -15.98 -9.73 -1.08
N ARG A 351 -17.04 -9.39 -1.82
CA ARG A 351 -18.15 -10.32 -2.16
C ARG A 351 -18.49 -10.39 -3.65
N GLY A 352 -17.70 -9.75 -4.51
CA GLY A 352 -17.94 -9.77 -5.95
C GLY A 352 -17.50 -11.09 -6.58
N ALA A 353 -18.10 -11.44 -7.71
CA ALA A 353 -17.67 -12.60 -8.51
C ALA A 353 -16.18 -12.50 -8.93
N ASN A 354 -15.70 -11.27 -9.16
CA ASN A 354 -14.29 -10.98 -9.42
C ASN A 354 -13.37 -11.34 -8.25
N TRP A 355 -13.82 -11.13 -7.01
CA TRP A 355 -13.05 -11.50 -5.81
C TRP A 355 -13.00 -13.01 -5.67
N GLN A 356 -14.13 -13.71 -5.88
CA GLN A 356 -14.18 -15.17 -5.81
C GLN A 356 -13.28 -15.82 -6.88
N ALA A 357 -13.34 -15.33 -8.13
CA ALA A 357 -12.45 -15.80 -9.20
C ALA A 357 -10.97 -15.57 -8.85
N MET A 358 -10.63 -14.39 -8.33
CA MET A 358 -9.27 -14.08 -7.87
C MET A 358 -8.80 -15.04 -6.76
N ILE A 359 -9.66 -15.39 -5.79
CA ILE A 359 -9.31 -16.40 -4.76
C ILE A 359 -9.12 -17.78 -5.39
N GLY A 360 -9.95 -18.16 -6.37
CA GLY A 360 -9.84 -19.44 -7.06
C GLY A 360 -8.51 -19.63 -7.81
N HIS A 361 -7.85 -18.54 -8.21
CA HIS A 361 -6.54 -18.57 -8.87
C HIS A 361 -5.36 -18.38 -7.91
N ALA A 362 -5.61 -18.07 -6.64
CA ALA A 362 -4.54 -17.71 -5.70
C ALA A 362 -3.74 -18.94 -5.25
N ASP A 363 -2.42 -18.90 -5.39
CA ASP A 363 -1.52 -19.84 -4.71
C ASP A 363 -1.14 -19.33 -3.31
N GLN A 364 -1.14 -18.01 -3.11
CA GLN A 364 -0.80 -17.37 -1.84
C GLN A 364 -1.67 -16.15 -1.56
N VAL A 365 -1.98 -15.92 -0.29
CA VAL A 365 -2.69 -14.73 0.19
C VAL A 365 -1.77 -13.89 1.06
N VAL A 366 -1.73 -12.59 0.77
CA VAL A 366 -1.08 -11.57 1.60
C VAL A 366 -2.12 -10.59 2.12
N ILE A 367 -2.12 -10.35 3.42
CA ILE A 367 -3.09 -9.47 4.08
C ILE A 367 -2.33 -8.28 4.67
N PRO A 368 -2.31 -7.12 4.00
CA PRO A 368 -1.67 -5.94 4.54
C PRO A 368 -2.59 -5.24 5.54
N VAL A 369 -2.03 -4.79 6.65
CA VAL A 369 -2.67 -3.95 7.65
C VAL A 369 -1.76 -2.78 7.98
N LYS A 370 -2.35 -1.63 8.28
CA LYS A 370 -1.61 -0.48 8.80
C LYS A 370 -1.54 -0.55 10.31
N SER A 371 -0.50 -0.02 10.93
CA SER A 371 -0.35 0.01 12.39
C SER A 371 -1.25 1.03 13.11
N VAL A 372 -2.46 1.28 12.61
CA VAL A 372 -3.42 2.25 13.16
C VAL A 372 -4.55 1.54 13.91
N ASP A 373 -5.33 2.28 14.70
CA ASP A 373 -6.53 1.75 15.34
C ASP A 373 -7.55 1.29 14.27
N ASP A 374 -8.29 0.22 14.58
CA ASP A 374 -9.24 -0.47 13.69
C ASP A 374 -8.64 -1.11 12.42
N ALA A 375 -7.33 -1.32 12.35
CA ALA A 375 -6.71 -2.02 11.23
C ALA A 375 -6.94 -3.55 11.25
N ALA A 376 -7.11 -4.13 12.44
CA ALA A 376 -7.34 -5.57 12.64
C ALA A 376 -8.67 -6.06 12.04
N GLU A 377 -9.69 -5.20 11.98
CA GLU A 377 -11.01 -5.59 11.51
C GLU A 377 -10.99 -6.07 10.06
N GLY A 378 -10.25 -5.36 9.19
CA GLY A 378 -10.13 -5.73 7.78
C GLY A 378 -9.47 -7.10 7.59
N ALA A 379 -8.38 -7.36 8.30
CA ALA A 379 -7.70 -8.65 8.25
C ALA A 379 -8.57 -9.79 8.81
N SER A 380 -9.27 -9.54 9.93
CA SER A 380 -10.19 -10.50 10.53
C SER A 380 -11.33 -10.88 9.58
N ARG A 381 -11.88 -9.91 8.85
CA ARG A 381 -12.92 -10.14 7.84
C ARG A 381 -12.41 -10.98 6.66
N VAL A 382 -11.20 -10.71 6.17
CA VAL A 382 -10.58 -11.53 5.10
C VAL A 382 -10.41 -12.97 5.56
N LEU A 383 -9.83 -13.18 6.74
CA LEU A 383 -9.61 -14.54 7.28
C LEU A 383 -10.94 -15.26 7.50
N ALA A 384 -11.96 -14.58 8.03
CA ALA A 384 -13.29 -15.16 8.19
C ALA A 384 -13.92 -15.53 6.84
N ALA A 385 -13.79 -14.68 5.82
CA ALA A 385 -14.31 -14.95 4.47
C ALA A 385 -13.61 -16.16 3.83
N LEU A 386 -12.28 -16.24 3.94
CA LEU A 386 -11.51 -17.39 3.43
C LEU A 386 -11.86 -18.68 4.19
N HIS A 387 -12.06 -18.60 5.52
CA HIS A 387 -12.43 -19.77 6.32
C HIS A 387 -13.85 -20.28 6.01
N ALA A 388 -14.75 -19.40 5.62
CA ALA A 388 -16.10 -19.74 5.17
C ALA A 388 -16.15 -20.26 3.73
N GLY A 389 -15.04 -20.13 2.97
CA GLY A 389 -14.92 -20.61 1.61
C GLY A 389 -14.72 -22.13 1.51
N ASP A 390 -14.33 -22.57 0.33
CA ASP A 390 -14.02 -23.98 0.05
C ASP A 390 -12.69 -24.43 0.70
N THR A 391 -12.30 -25.69 0.48
CA THR A 391 -11.06 -26.24 1.03
C THR A 391 -9.82 -25.46 0.57
N HIS A 392 -9.84 -24.94 -0.65
CA HIS A 392 -8.72 -24.16 -1.18
C HIS A 392 -8.60 -22.80 -0.46
N ALA A 393 -9.70 -22.06 -0.34
CA ALA A 393 -9.73 -20.80 0.41
C ALA A 393 -9.35 -20.99 1.89
N GLN A 394 -9.79 -22.08 2.51
CA GLN A 394 -9.41 -22.41 3.89
C GLN A 394 -7.90 -22.68 4.03
N GLU A 395 -7.28 -23.34 3.05
CA GLU A 395 -5.83 -23.56 3.03
C GLU A 395 -5.07 -22.24 2.83
N LEU A 396 -5.56 -21.38 1.94
CA LEU A 396 -5.03 -20.02 1.77
C LEU A 396 -5.10 -19.20 3.07
N ALA A 397 -6.16 -19.34 3.87
CA ALA A 397 -6.26 -18.68 5.17
C ALA A 397 -5.17 -19.16 6.14
N ARG A 398 -4.96 -20.48 6.25
CA ARG A 398 -3.92 -21.07 7.12
C ARG A 398 -2.52 -20.64 6.68
N ASN A 399 -2.31 -20.56 5.38
CA ASN A 399 -1.04 -20.20 4.77
C ASN A 399 -0.86 -18.69 4.54
N ALA A 400 -1.80 -17.84 4.94
CA ALA A 400 -1.71 -16.42 4.67
C ALA A 400 -0.45 -15.79 5.30
N VAL A 401 0.03 -14.72 4.68
CA VAL A 401 1.09 -13.85 5.22
C VAL A 401 0.48 -12.51 5.58
N LEU A 402 0.53 -12.12 6.86
CA LEU A 402 0.12 -10.79 7.29
C LEU A 402 1.30 -9.81 7.16
N VAL A 403 1.07 -8.65 6.55
CA VAL A 403 2.07 -7.59 6.43
C VAL A 403 1.61 -6.38 7.24
N VAL A 404 2.35 -6.01 8.28
CA VAL A 404 2.05 -4.87 9.14
C VAL A 404 2.87 -3.66 8.70
N LEU A 405 2.21 -2.65 8.13
CA LEU A 405 2.81 -1.42 7.63
C LEU A 405 2.81 -0.33 8.72
N CYS A 406 4.01 0.05 9.20
CA CYS A 406 4.17 1.12 10.17
C CYS A 406 3.83 2.49 9.54
N CYS A 407 2.91 3.25 10.14
CA CYS A 407 2.40 4.49 9.56
C CYS A 407 3.10 5.78 10.01
N GLU A 408 3.77 5.76 11.16
CA GLU A 408 4.42 6.96 11.72
C GLU A 408 5.89 6.74 12.08
N PRO A 409 6.75 7.75 11.85
CA PRO A 409 8.10 7.74 12.37
C PRO A 409 8.09 7.86 13.90
N GLY A 410 8.67 6.87 14.58
CA GLY A 410 8.94 6.93 16.02
C GLY A 410 7.83 6.43 16.96
N HIS A 411 6.55 6.36 16.54
CA HIS A 411 5.44 6.00 17.44
C HIS A 411 4.37 5.09 16.81
N GLN A 412 4.71 3.81 16.62
CA GLN A 412 3.72 2.72 16.50
C GLN A 412 4.35 1.31 16.59
N LYS A 413 5.60 1.17 17.05
CA LYS A 413 6.25 -0.15 17.23
C LYS A 413 5.45 -1.06 18.16
N THR A 414 4.89 -0.49 19.23
CA THR A 414 4.06 -1.23 20.18
C THR A 414 2.80 -1.76 19.48
N LYS A 415 2.06 -0.92 18.77
CA LYS A 415 0.85 -1.33 18.03
C LYS A 415 1.15 -2.35 16.94
N ALA A 416 2.22 -2.17 16.19
CA ALA A 416 2.64 -3.14 15.18
C ALA A 416 3.00 -4.50 15.82
N THR A 417 3.60 -4.48 17.01
CA THR A 417 3.92 -5.69 17.78
C THR A 417 2.66 -6.36 18.33
N GLU A 418 1.71 -5.57 18.85
CA GLU A 418 0.40 -6.04 19.32
C GLU A 418 -0.39 -6.71 18.19
N LEU A 419 -0.52 -6.05 17.04
CA LEU A 419 -1.17 -6.62 15.85
C LEU A 419 -0.45 -7.89 15.40
N ALA A 420 0.89 -7.90 15.41
CA ALA A 420 1.62 -9.11 15.04
C ALA A 420 1.37 -10.27 16.00
N ALA A 421 1.32 -10.01 17.31
CA ALA A 421 1.01 -11.02 18.31
C ALA A 421 -0.45 -11.49 18.24
N GLU A 422 -1.39 -10.60 17.94
CA GLU A 422 -2.82 -10.88 17.77
C GLU A 422 -3.05 -11.85 16.61
N PHE A 423 -2.40 -11.62 15.47
CA PHE A 423 -2.64 -12.40 14.25
C PHE A 423 -1.74 -13.60 14.07
N ALA A 424 -0.57 -13.67 14.74
CA ALA A 424 0.35 -14.79 14.63
C ALA A 424 -0.33 -16.18 14.76
N PRO A 425 -1.32 -16.41 15.64
CA PRO A 425 -1.98 -17.72 15.74
C PRO A 425 -2.88 -18.10 14.57
N TYR A 426 -3.18 -17.19 13.64
CA TYR A 426 -4.17 -17.40 12.56
C TYR A 426 -3.56 -17.46 11.17
N VAL A 427 -2.31 -17.02 11.02
CA VAL A 427 -1.60 -16.92 9.73
C VAL A 427 -0.26 -17.65 9.83
N ARG A 428 0.33 -18.04 8.69
CA ARG A 428 1.64 -18.73 8.70
C ARG A 428 2.76 -17.80 9.17
N ALA A 429 2.73 -16.55 8.73
CA ALA A 429 3.78 -15.58 9.02
C ALA A 429 3.22 -14.16 9.18
N VAL A 430 3.85 -13.38 10.06
CA VAL A 430 3.60 -11.95 10.19
C VAL A 430 4.90 -11.19 9.97
N ILE A 431 4.88 -10.22 9.04
CA ILE A 431 6.05 -9.42 8.69
C ILE A 431 5.76 -7.94 8.92
N THR A 432 6.55 -7.31 9.78
CA THR A 432 6.43 -5.87 10.06
C THR A 432 7.36 -5.08 9.14
N ILE A 433 6.78 -4.15 8.38
CA ILE A 433 7.50 -3.22 7.51
C ILE A 433 7.66 -1.90 8.25
N PRO A 434 8.90 -1.40 8.42
CA PRO A 434 9.14 -0.11 9.08
C PRO A 434 8.53 1.04 8.27
N TYR A 435 8.27 2.15 8.96
CA TYR A 435 7.80 3.36 8.30
C TYR A 435 8.82 3.81 7.26
N ASP A 436 8.33 4.13 6.06
CA ASP A 436 9.14 4.65 4.97
C ASP A 436 8.34 5.69 4.19
N ARG A 437 8.90 6.88 4.06
CA ARG A 437 8.26 7.97 3.31
C ARG A 437 7.99 7.59 1.85
N ALA A 438 8.85 6.77 1.25
CA ALA A 438 8.68 6.30 -0.13
C ALA A 438 7.43 5.42 -0.34
N LEU A 439 6.84 4.89 0.75
CA LEU A 439 5.58 4.14 0.72
C LEU A 439 4.35 5.03 0.90
N VAL A 440 4.50 6.29 1.31
CA VAL A 440 3.37 7.19 1.60
C VAL A 440 3.05 8.08 0.40
N GLU A 441 4.06 8.74 -0.18
CA GLU A 441 3.84 9.80 -1.18
C GLU A 441 4.19 9.36 -2.61
N GLY A 442 3.43 9.84 -3.60
CA GLY A 442 3.79 9.75 -5.02
C GLY A 442 3.87 8.33 -5.61
N ARG A 443 4.78 8.13 -6.56
CA ARG A 443 5.05 6.84 -7.19
C ARG A 443 6.00 6.02 -6.31
N VAL A 444 5.68 4.75 -6.08
CA VAL A 444 6.52 3.85 -5.26
C VAL A 444 7.65 3.32 -6.13
N ARG A 445 8.88 3.36 -5.60
CA ARG A 445 10.04 2.70 -6.19
C ARG A 445 10.78 1.91 -5.13
N PHE A 446 11.16 0.68 -5.45
CA PHE A 446 11.84 -0.18 -4.49
C PHE A 446 13.20 0.39 -4.07
N SER A 447 13.92 0.97 -5.02
CA SER A 447 15.24 1.59 -4.80
C SER A 447 15.21 2.85 -3.93
N ALA A 448 14.06 3.55 -3.84
CA ALA A 448 13.94 4.79 -3.07
C ALA A 448 13.73 4.56 -1.56
N MET A 449 13.33 3.34 -1.17
CA MET A 449 13.13 2.97 0.23
C MET A 449 14.44 2.89 1.01
N THR A 450 14.38 2.96 2.34
CA THR A 450 15.55 2.74 3.20
C THR A 450 16.04 1.29 3.13
N PRO A 451 17.31 1.01 3.44
CA PRO A 451 17.83 -0.36 3.49
C PRO A 451 17.01 -1.28 4.42
N ALA A 452 16.54 -0.76 5.55
CA ALA A 452 15.74 -1.53 6.51
C ALA A 452 14.38 -1.93 5.91
N THR A 453 13.70 -1.01 5.22
CA THR A 453 12.43 -1.29 4.55
C THR A 453 12.60 -2.29 3.41
N ARG A 454 13.66 -2.15 2.60
CA ARG A 454 13.97 -3.12 1.54
C ARG A 454 14.26 -4.52 2.10
N ARG A 455 15.00 -4.61 3.21
CA ARG A 455 15.26 -5.87 3.90
C ARG A 455 13.97 -6.52 4.41
N ALA A 456 13.06 -5.72 4.98
CA ALA A 456 11.76 -6.20 5.46
C ALA A 456 10.88 -6.71 4.31
N TRP A 457 10.86 -6.02 3.17
CA TRP A 457 10.15 -6.49 1.97
C TRP A 457 10.76 -7.75 1.35
N LEU A 458 12.09 -7.88 1.36
CA LEU A 458 12.76 -9.11 0.97
C LEU A 458 12.30 -10.28 1.86
N ARG A 459 12.23 -10.06 3.18
CA ARG A 459 11.72 -11.07 4.12
C ARG A 459 10.24 -11.39 3.90
N ALA A 460 9.42 -10.40 3.55
CA ALA A 460 8.04 -10.62 3.15
C ALA A 460 7.96 -11.48 1.87
N GLY A 461 8.79 -11.20 0.86
CA GLY A 461 8.88 -12.01 -0.35
C GLY A 461 9.29 -13.46 -0.07
N ALA A 462 10.27 -13.68 0.81
CA ALA A 462 10.68 -15.01 1.23
C ALA A 462 9.54 -15.76 1.96
N ALA A 463 8.87 -15.10 2.91
CA ALA A 463 7.73 -15.69 3.63
C ALA A 463 6.55 -16.03 2.70
N VAL A 464 6.27 -15.19 1.68
CA VAL A 464 5.28 -15.47 0.63
C VAL A 464 5.69 -16.69 -0.17
N ARG A 465 6.95 -16.76 -0.58
CA ARG A 465 7.52 -17.85 -1.38
C ARG A 465 7.52 -19.19 -0.65
N GLU A 466 7.72 -19.21 0.66
CA GLU A 466 7.69 -20.45 1.47
C GLU A 466 6.33 -21.16 1.42
N GLY A 467 5.24 -20.46 1.09
CA GLY A 467 3.93 -21.07 0.89
C GLY A 467 3.48 -21.16 -0.56
N LEU A 468 4.39 -21.03 -1.54
CA LEU A 468 4.13 -21.22 -2.98
C LEU A 468 4.64 -22.58 -3.49
#